data_AF-A0A973FG63-F1
#
_entry.id   AF-A0A973FG63-F1
#
_cell.length_a   1.000
_cell.length_b   1.000
_cell.length_c   1.000
_cell.angle_alpha   90.00
_cell.angle_beta   90.00
_cell.angle_gamma   90.00
#
_symmetry.space_group_name_H-M   'P 1'
#
loop_
_entity.id
_entity.type
_entity.pdbx_description
1 polymer ?
#
loop_
_entity_poly.entity_id
_entity_poly.type
_entity_poly.pdbx_seq_one_letter_code
_entity_poly.pdbx_strand_id
1 'polypeptide(L)' 'MEKIKIEQHGFTAFSWFAGWLFTIGFLNLSFWKGVLAIALWPYFIGVAVSSFVR' A
#
# COMPACT_ATOMS: atom_id res chain seq x y z
N MET A 1 18.69 12.26 -31.12
CA MET A 1 18.88 11.66 -29.79
C MET A 1 17.53 11.69 -29.09
N GLU A 2 16.84 10.55 -28.99
CA GLU A 2 15.63 10.47 -28.18
C GLU A 2 16.02 10.49 -26.70
N LYS A 3 15.50 11.47 -25.96
CA LYS A 3 15.68 11.52 -24.50
C LYS A 3 14.78 10.45 -23.89
N ILE A 4 15.37 9.35 -23.42
CA ILE A 4 14.64 8.36 -22.62
C ILE A 4 14.27 9.03 -21.30
N LYS A 5 12.97 9.26 -21.08
CA LYS A 5 12.44 9.73 -19.82
C LYS A 5 12.37 8.53 -18.87
N ILE A 6 13.23 8.52 -17.84
CA ILE A 6 13.17 7.52 -16.78
C ILE A 6 12.07 7.94 -15.80
N GLU A 7 10.96 7.21 -15.78
CA GLU A 7 9.87 7.43 -14.82
C GLU A 7 10.15 6.63 -13.53
N GLN A 8 10.33 7.35 -12.42
CA GLN A 8 10.66 6.78 -11.12
C GLN A 8 9.39 6.34 -10.40
N HIS A 9 9.03 5.06 -10.51
CA HIS A 9 7.89 4.47 -9.76
C HIS A 9 8.19 4.17 -8.29
N GLY A 10 9.41 4.50 -7.82
CA GLY A 10 9.85 4.20 -6.46
C GLY A 10 9.00 4.83 -5.35
N PHE A 11 8.41 6.01 -5.61
CA PHE A 11 7.55 6.67 -4.62
C PHE A 11 6.29 5.85 -4.31
N THR A 12 5.60 5.36 -5.34
CA THR A 12 4.39 4.54 -5.18
C THR A 12 4.69 3.24 -4.46
N ALA A 13 5.79 2.57 -4.82
CA ALA A 13 6.22 1.32 -4.18
C ALA A 13 6.60 1.54 -2.71
N PHE A 14 7.28 2.65 -2.39
CA PHE A 14 7.67 2.98 -1.03
C PHE A 14 6.47 3.33 -0.16
N SER A 15 5.54 4.16 -0.65
CA SER A 15 4.30 4.47 0.07
C SER A 15 3.47 3.23 0.35
N TRP A 16 3.40 2.29 -0.60
CA TRP A 16 2.77 0.99 -0.41
C TRP A 16 3.48 0.18 0.69
N PHE A 17 4.79 0.03 0.62
CA PHE A 17 5.52 -0.75 1.62
C PHE A 17 5.44 -0.14 3.02
N ALA A 18 5.57 1.19 3.13
CA ALA A 18 5.50 1.93 4.38
C ALA A 18 4.13 1.79 5.05
N GLY A 19 3.04 1.92 4.28
CA GLY A 19 1.69 1.76 4.83
C GLY A 19 1.38 0.32 5.29
N TRP A 20 1.98 -0.70 4.66
CA TRP A 20 1.81 -2.08 5.08
C TRP A 20 2.51 -2.33 6.42
N LEU A 21 3.76 -1.88 6.55
CA LEU A 21 4.51 -1.97 7.81
C LEU A 21 3.80 -1.20 8.93
N PHE A 22 3.29 0.00 8.62
CA PHE A 22 2.47 0.77 9.55
C PHE A 22 1.25 -0.02 10.02
N THR A 23 0.53 -0.67 9.11
CA THR A 23 -0.68 -1.46 9.45
C THR A 23 -0.35 -2.63 10.38
N ILE A 24 0.74 -3.35 10.14
CA ILE A 24 1.17 -4.46 11.00
C ILE A 24 1.51 -3.98 12.40
N GLY A 25 2.29 -2.89 12.50
CA GLY A 25 2.69 -2.32 13.79
C GLY A 25 1.51 -1.69 14.55
N PHE A 26 0.64 -0.96 13.85
CA PHE A 26 -0.55 -0.33 14.41
C PHE A 26 -1.53 -1.36 15.00
N LEU A 27 -1.77 -2.46 14.29
CA LEU A 27 -2.70 -3.52 14.70
C LEU A 27 -2.05 -4.64 15.54
N ASN A 28 -0.73 -4.58 15.79
CA ASN A 28 0.05 -5.62 16.47
C ASN A 28 -0.24 -7.03 15.93
N LEU A 29 -0.25 -7.17 14.59
CA LEU A 29 -0.60 -8.43 13.94
C LEU A 29 0.52 -9.47 14.11
N SER A 30 0.16 -10.68 14.55
CA SER A 30 1.03 -11.85 14.46
C SER A 30 1.44 -12.10 13.00
N PHE A 31 2.65 -12.65 12.76
CA PHE A 31 3.24 -12.81 11.42
C PHE A 31 2.26 -13.24 10.32
N TRP A 32 1.50 -14.32 10.52
CA TRP A 32 0.52 -14.81 9.56
C TRP A 32 -0.64 -13.87 9.28
N LYS A 33 -1.09 -13.11 10.29
CA LYS A 33 -2.09 -12.05 10.12
C LYS A 33 -1.51 -10.86 9.34
N GLY A 34 -0.22 -10.56 9.51
CA GLY A 34 0.48 -9.56 8.71
C GLY A 34 0.60 -9.94 7.23
N VAL A 35 0.84 -11.22 6.94
CA VAL A 35 0.83 -11.75 5.55
C VAL A 35 -0.56 -11.61 4.93
N LEU A 36 -1.63 -11.98 5.66
CA LEU A 36 -3.00 -11.78 5.19
C LEU A 36 -3.34 -10.29 4.99
N ALA A 37 -2.77 -9.41 5.80
CA ALA A 37 -2.95 -7.98 5.64
C ALA A 37 -2.42 -7.45 4.30
N ILE A 38 -1.36 -8.03 3.71
CA ILE A 38 -0.87 -7.62 2.38
C ILE A 38 -1.97 -7.75 1.30
N ALA A 39 -2.79 -8.80 1.39
CA ALA A 39 -3.85 -9.07 0.42
C ALA A 39 -5.14 -8.28 0.72
N LEU A 40 -5.48 -8.14 2.00
CA LEU A 40 -6.69 -7.45 2.44
C LEU A 40 -6.58 -5.92 2.39
N TRP A 41 -5.39 -5.39 2.60
CA TRP A 41 -5.17 -3.95 2.70
C TRP A 41 -5.57 -3.14 1.45
N PRO A 42 -5.26 -3.53 0.19
CA PRO A 42 -5.75 -2.81 -1.00
C PRO A 42 -7.27 -2.76 -1.08
N TYR A 43 -7.94 -3.85 -0.67
CA TYR A 43 -9.40 -3.90 -0.66
C TYR A 43 -9.98 -2.86 0.30
N PHE A 44 -9.46 -2.78 1.53
CA PHE A 44 -9.93 -1.80 2.52
C PHE A 44 -9.64 -0.35 2.10
N ILE A 45 -8.49 -0.09 1.46
CA ILE A 45 -8.22 1.24 0.88
C ILE A 45 -9.26 1.58 -0.19
N GLY A 46 -9.58 0.64 -1.10
CA GLY A 46 -10.60 0.85 -2.13
C GLY A 46 -11.98 1.18 -1.55
N VAL A 47 -12.39 0.45 -0.51
CA VAL A 47 -13.66 0.72 0.20
C VAL A 47 -13.64 2.10 0.85
N ALA A 48 -12.58 2.45 1.58
CA ALA A 48 -12.47 3.75 2.25
C ALA A 48 -12.46 4.92 1.25
N VAL A 49 -11.72 4.81 0.15
CA VAL A 49 -11.69 5.82 -0.91
C VAL A 49 -13.06 5.93 -1.59
N SER A 50 -13.74 4.80 -1.85
CA SER A 50 -15.09 4.82 -2.43
C SER A 50 -16.11 5.55 -1.55
N SER A 51 -15.98 5.43 -0.21
CA SER A 51 -16.83 6.18 0.72
C SER A 51 -16.55 7.67 0.75
N PHE A 52 -15.35 8.11 0.37
CA PHE A 52 -14.95 9.51 0.35
C PHE A 52 -15.30 10.21 -0.98
N VAL A 53 -15.47 9.46 -2.06
CA VAL A 53 -15.78 9.96 -3.41
C VAL A 53 -17.29 10.11 -3.66
N ARG A 54 -18.14 9.61 -2.75
CA ARG A 54 -19.61 9.71 -2.82
C ARG A 54 -20.12 10.97 -2.13
#